data_AF-A0A522TGD0-F1
#
_entry.id   AF-A0A522TGD0-F1
#
_cell.length_a   1.000
_cell.length_b   1.000
_cell.length_c   1.000
_cell.angle_alpha   90.00
_cell.angle_beta   90.00
_cell.angle_gamma   90.00
#
_symmetry.space_group_name_H-M   'P 1'
#
loop_
_entity.id
_entity.type
_entity.pdbx_description
1 polymer ?
#
loop_
_entity_poly.entity_id
_entity_poly.type
_entity_poly.pdbx_seq_one_letter_code
_entity_poly.pdbx_strand_id
1 'polypeptide(L)'
;MNRAHCTNDDASCVGFIRLVFFDAAANEVVTLGGAGFVTPEEDASAWRNVPRFPGMTCFQADRLNAARDIIDERPVSAETCERLMGRTIAAMIREGRAALAVC
;
A
#
# COMPACT_ATOMS: atom_id res chain seq x y z
N MET A 1 -3.27 14.98 -1.51
CA MET A 1 -2.97 14.73 -0.09
C MET A 1 -1.70 15.49 0.27
N ASN A 2 -1.72 16.33 1.30
CA ASN A 2 -0.51 16.93 1.84
C ASN A 2 0.25 15.86 2.66
N ARG A 3 1.55 15.75 2.36
CA ARG A 3 2.48 14.73 2.86
C ARG A 3 2.69 14.85 4.37
N ALA A 4 2.33 13.80 5.11
CA ALA A 4 3.03 13.42 6.33
C ALA A 4 3.88 12.20 5.96
N HIS A 5 5.13 12.44 5.58
CA HIS A 5 6.10 11.39 5.32
C HIS A 5 6.84 11.13 6.64
N CYS A 6 6.56 10.01 7.30
CA CYS A 6 7.44 9.48 8.31
C CYS A 6 8.65 8.88 7.59
N THR A 7 9.64 9.72 7.28
CA THR A 7 10.94 9.29 6.74
C THR A 7 11.97 9.43 7.86
N ASN A 8 12.02 8.44 8.77
CA ASN A 8 13.21 7.96 9.51
C ASN A 8 12.94 7.32 10.88
N ASP A 9 11.73 7.35 11.44
CA ASP A 9 11.37 6.65 12.69
C ASP A 9 10.07 5.87 12.56
N ASP A 10 10.14 4.72 11.88
CA ASP A 10 9.04 3.74 11.74
C ASP A 10 8.48 3.28 13.09
N ALA A 11 9.25 3.41 14.18
CA ALA A 11 8.87 3.00 15.53
C ALA A 11 7.70 3.81 16.14
N SER A 12 7.35 4.95 15.55
CA SER A 12 6.28 5.84 16.05
C SER A 12 4.92 5.65 15.36
N CYS A 13 4.87 4.88 14.27
CA CYS A 13 3.63 4.70 13.52
C CYS A 13 2.71 3.70 14.23
N VAL A 14 1.44 4.06 14.36
CA VAL A 14 0.41 3.21 14.98
C VAL A 14 -0.31 2.30 13.96
N GLY A 15 -0.17 2.62 12.67
CA GLY A 15 -0.75 1.86 11.57
C GLY A 15 -0.12 2.21 10.23
N PHE A 16 -0.35 1.35 9.25
CA PHE A 16 0.14 1.51 7.89
C PHE A 16 -0.92 1.11 6.87
N ILE A 17 -0.87 1.70 5.68
CA ILE A 17 -1.57 1.22 4.50
C ILE A 17 -0.53 0.88 3.44
N ARG A 18 -0.50 -0.37 3.00
CA ARG A 18 0.40 -0.87 1.95
C ARG A 18 -0.41 -1.23 0.71
N LEU A 19 0.09 -0.87 -0.46
CA LEU A 19 -0.46 -1.29 -1.74
C LEU A 19 0.40 -2.43 -2.30
N VAL A 20 -0.25 -3.51 -2.71
CA VAL A 20 0.40 -4.70 -3.26
C VAL A 20 -0.19 -5.09 -4.61
N PHE A 21 0.62 -5.73 -5.43
CA PHE A 21 0.27 -6.35 -6.70
C PHE A 21 0.59 -7.84 -6.65
N PHE A 22 -0.41 -8.68 -6.92
CA PHE A 22 -0.25 -10.11 -7.08
C PHE A 22 0.22 -10.41 -8.50
N ASP A 23 1.52 -10.67 -8.63
CA ASP A 23 2.14 -11.00 -9.90
C ASP A 23 1.99 -12.50 -10.20
N ALA A 24 0.86 -12.87 -10.79
CA ALA A 24 0.57 -14.26 -11.12
C ALA A 24 1.59 -14.89 -12.09
N ALA A 25 2.29 -14.08 -12.90
CA ALA A 25 3.29 -14.59 -13.84
C ALA A 25 4.58 -15.03 -13.13
N ALA A 26 4.98 -14.30 -12.09
CA ALA A 26 6.15 -14.62 -11.27
C ALA A 26 5.79 -15.46 -10.03
N ASN A 27 4.51 -15.60 -9.71
CA ASN A 27 4.00 -16.15 -8.45
C ASN A 27 4.54 -15.37 -7.23
N GLU A 28 4.54 -14.04 -7.31
CA GLU A 28 5.08 -13.13 -6.30
C GLU A 28 4.05 -12.10 -5.83
N VAL A 29 4.25 -11.58 -4.62
CA VAL A 29 3.53 -10.40 -4.13
C VAL A 29 4.47 -9.21 -4.15
N VAL A 30 4.18 -8.25 -5.02
CA VAL A 30 5.01 -7.07 -5.24
C VAL A 30 4.45 -5.92 -4.42
N THR A 31 5.26 -5.36 -3.51
CA THR A 31 4.88 -4.13 -2.80
C THR A 31 5.05 -2.92 -3.74
N LEU A 32 3.95 -2.19 -3.97
CA LEU A 32 3.93 -1.00 -4.82
C LEU A 32 4.27 0.29 -4.05
N GLY A 33 4.12 0.25 -2.73
CA GLY A 33 4.37 1.34 -1.82
C GLY A 33 3.33 1.39 -0.71
N GLY A 34 3.28 2.50 0.01
CA GLY A 34 2.36 2.69 1.12
C GLY A 34 2.68 3.95 1.94
N ALA A 35 1.97 4.10 3.05
CA ALA A 35 2.19 5.15 4.02
C ALA A 35 2.04 4.61 5.45
N GLY A 36 2.78 5.19 6.39
CA GLY A 36 2.58 5.02 7.84
C GLY A 36 1.85 6.21 8.43
N PHE A 37 1.16 5.98 9.55
CA PHE A 37 0.35 6.98 10.23
C PHE A 37 0.72 7.02 11.71
N VAL A 38 0.85 8.22 12.27
CA VAL A 38 1.27 8.44 13.66
C VAL A 38 0.10 8.46 14.64
N THR A 39 -1.12 8.72 14.16
CA THR A 39 -2.34 8.68 14.98
C THR A 39 -3.37 7.68 14.47
N PRO A 40 -4.15 7.03 15.35
CA PRO A 40 -5.21 6.11 14.93
C PRO A 40 -6.28 6.80 14.08
N GLU A 41 -6.52 8.09 14.31
CA GLU A 41 -7.50 8.89 13.57
C GLU A 41 -7.06 9.11 12.12
N GLU A 42 -5.78 9.42 11.89
CA GLU A 42 -5.21 9.55 10.54
C GLU A 42 -5.25 8.23 9.78
N ASP A 43 -4.84 7.14 10.43
CA ASP A 43 -4.90 5.79 9.86
C ASP A 43 -6.33 5.40 9.48
N ALA A 44 -7.28 5.56 10.40
CA ALA A 44 -8.69 5.27 10.14
C ALA A 44 -9.31 6.18 9.07
N SER A 45 -8.91 7.45 9.02
CA SER A 45 -9.33 8.39 7.98
C SER A 45 -8.77 8.01 6.61
N ALA A 46 -7.48 7.70 6.53
CA ALA A 46 -6.84 7.28 5.30
C ALA A 46 -7.47 5.98 4.78
N TRP A 47 -7.72 5.00 5.65
CA TRP A 47 -8.35 3.74 5.28
C TRP A 47 -9.78 3.89 4.76
N ARG A 48 -10.57 4.80 5.33
CA ARG A 48 -11.92 5.12 4.81
C ARG A 48 -11.87 5.72 3.40
N ASN A 49 -10.77 6.40 3.04
CA ASN A 49 -10.58 7.01 1.72
C ASN A 49 -9.97 6.07 0.67
N VAL A 50 -9.70 4.80 1.03
CA VAL A 50 -9.32 3.76 0.07
C VAL A 50 -10.59 3.13 -0.50
N PRO A 51 -10.95 3.41 -1.78
CA PRO A 51 -12.15 2.86 -2.38
C PRO A 51 -11.98 1.36 -2.62
N ARG A 52 -13.00 0.57 -2.25
CA ARG A 52 -13.05 -0.84 -2.62
C ARG A 52 -13.41 -0.97 -4.10
N PHE A 53 -12.62 -1.73 -4.85
CA PHE A 53 -12.94 -2.07 -6.22
C PHE A 53 -14.00 -3.19 -6.25
N PRO A 54 -15.10 -3.04 -7.00
CA PRO A 54 -16.20 -4.02 -6.98
C PRO A 54 -15.94 -5.27 -7.82
N GLY A 55 -14.91 -5.27 -8.66
CA GLY A 55 -14.57 -6.38 -9.56
C GLY A 55 -13.34 -7.17 -9.14
N MET A 56 -12.95 -8.12 -10.01
CA MET A 56 -11.70 -8.85 -9.87
C MET A 56 -10.51 -7.94 -10.22
N THR A 57 -9.45 -8.03 -9.42
CA THR A 57 -8.24 -7.22 -9.57
C THR A 57 -7.06 -7.98 -8.98
N CYS A 58 -5.87 -7.71 -9.51
CA CYS A 58 -4.61 -8.20 -8.94
C CYS A 58 -4.00 -7.21 -7.94
N PHE A 59 -4.71 -6.13 -7.59
CA PHE A 59 -4.22 -5.11 -6.67
C PHE A 59 -5.01 -5.11 -5.37
N GLN A 60 -4.29 -4.96 -4.26
CA GLN A 60 -4.86 -4.93 -2.92
C GLN A 60 -4.23 -3.83 -2.09
N ALA A 61 -5.04 -3.21 -1.24
CA ALA A 61 -4.59 -2.39 -0.14
C ALA A 61 -4.70 -3.21 1.15
N ASP A 62 -3.59 -3.34 1.87
CA ASP A 62 -3.54 -3.91 3.20
C ASP A 62 -3.51 -2.77 4.21
N ARG A 63 -4.33 -2.83 5.26
CA ARG A 63 -4.17 -2.03 6.47
C ARG A 63 -3.46 -2.86 7.51
N LEU A 64 -2.36 -2.32 8.04
CA LEU A 64 -1.52 -3.01 9.00
C LEU A 64 -1.53 -2.27 10.35
N ASN A 65 -1.42 -3.02 11.44
CA ASN A 65 -1.17 -2.45 12.77
C ASN A 65 0.31 -2.04 12.93
N ALA A 66 0.67 -1.50 14.11
CA ALA A 66 2.04 -1.13 14.45
C ALA A 66 3.05 -2.31 14.37
N ALA A 67 2.60 -3.54 14.60
CA ALA A 67 3.42 -4.77 14.48
C ALA A 67 3.58 -5.26 13.03
N ARG A 68 3.03 -4.54 12.04
CA ARG A 68 2.99 -4.91 10.62
C ARG A 68 2.12 -6.15 10.35
N ASP A 69 1.19 -6.50 11.23
CA ASP A 69 0.17 -7.51 10.93
C ASP A 69 -0.96 -6.89 10.10
N ILE A 70 -1.44 -7.61 9.10
CA ILE A 70 -2.61 -7.22 8.32
C ILE A 70 -3.86 -7.36 9.20
N ILE A 71 -4.60 -6.26 9.38
CA ILE A 71 -5.82 -6.21 10.19
C ILE A 71 -7.10 -5.95 9.36
N ASP A 72 -6.94 -5.46 8.12
CA ASP A 72 -8.02 -5.30 7.14
C ASP A 72 -7.40 -5.28 5.74
N GLU A 73 -8.17 -5.67 4.72
CA GLU A 73 -7.72 -5.76 3.34
C GLU A 73 -8.84 -5.36 2.36
N ARG A 74 -8.46 -4.70 1.26
CA ARG A 74 -9.43 -4.30 0.23
C ARG A 74 -8.87 -4.46 -1.17
N PRO A 75 -9.63 -5.08 -2.10
CA PRO A 75 -9.30 -5.03 -3.52
C PRO A 75 -9.39 -3.58 -4.00
N VAL A 76 -8.41 -3.16 -4.79
CA VAL A 76 -8.33 -1.81 -5.38
C VAL A 76 -8.03 -1.91 -6.88
N SER A 77 -8.28 -0.83 -7.62
CA SER A 77 -7.92 -0.78 -9.05
C SER A 77 -6.50 -0.23 -9.25
N ALA A 78 -5.93 -0.42 -10.43
CA ALA A 78 -4.64 0.19 -10.80
C ALA A 78 -4.72 1.73 -10.67
N GLU A 79 -5.81 2.35 -11.15
CA GLU A 79 -6.03 3.79 -11.08
C GLU A 79 -6.11 4.29 -9.63
N THR A 80 -6.65 3.45 -8.71
CA THR A 80 -6.65 3.76 -7.28
C THR A 80 -5.23 3.79 -6.73
N CYS A 81 -4.40 2.80 -7.07
CA CYS A 81 -3.00 2.79 -6.67
C CYS A 81 -2.25 4.02 -7.20
N GLU A 82 -2.45 4.35 -8.48
CA GLU A 82 -1.80 5.51 -9.11
C GLU A 82 -2.22 6.82 -8.47
N ARG A 83 -3.52 6.98 -8.19
CA ARG A 83 -4.06 8.17 -7.51
C ARG A 83 -3.52 8.34 -6.09
N LEU A 84 -3.42 7.25 -5.34
CA LEU A 84 -2.93 7.28 -3.95
C LEU A 84 -1.43 7.58 -3.88
N MET A 85 -0.64 7.04 -4.83
CA MET A 85 0.82 7.17 -4.83
C MET A 85 1.32 8.37 -5.65
N GLY A 86 0.52 8.90 -6.58
CA GLY A 86 0.92 9.96 -7.52
C GLY A 86 1.92 9.48 -8.58
N ARG A 87 1.93 8.18 -8.90
CA ARG A 87 2.91 7.52 -9.78
C ARG A 87 2.21 6.47 -10.64
N THR A 88 2.74 6.17 -11.82
CA THR A 88 2.16 5.14 -12.72
C THR A 88 2.34 3.72 -12.17
N ILE A 89 1.38 2.83 -12.41
CA ILE A 89 1.40 1.44 -11.95
C ILE A 89 2.59 0.66 -12.53
N ALA A 90 2.92 0.93 -13.79
CA ALA A 90 4.06 0.31 -14.47
C ALA A 90 5.39 0.61 -13.77
N ALA A 91 5.59 1.87 -13.33
CA ALA A 91 6.78 2.25 -12.58
C ALA A 91 6.84 1.57 -11.21
N MET A 92 5.71 1.52 -10.49
CA MET A 92 5.63 0.89 -9.16
C MET A 92 5.86 -0.63 -9.23
N ILE A 93 5.27 -1.32 -10.22
CA ILE A 93 5.51 -2.76 -10.42
C ILE A 93 6.98 -3.02 -10.76
N ARG A 94 7.57 -2.24 -11.68
CA ARG A 94 8.98 -2.39 -12.06
C ARG A 94 9.90 -2.25 -10.85
N GLU A 95 9.68 -1.23 -10.03
CA GLU A 95 10.50 -0.98 -8.83
C GLU A 95 10.28 -2.03 -7.75
N GLY A 96 9.03 -2.41 -7.49
CA GLY A 96 8.72 -3.45 -6.51
C GLY A 96 9.33 -4.80 -6.89
N ARG A 97 9.26 -5.19 -8.17
CA ARG A 97 9.94 -6.40 -8.68
C ARG A 97 11.45 -6.31 -8.51
N ALA A 98 12.05 -5.15 -8.81
CA ALA A 98 13.48 -4.95 -8.63
C ALA A 98 13.90 -5.07 -7.15
N ALA A 99 13.05 -4.65 -6.20
CA ALA A 99 13.32 -4.78 -4.78
C ALA A 99 13.31 -6.24 -4.29
N LEU A 100 12.50 -7.11 -4.88
CA LEU A 100 12.48 -8.55 -4.57
C LEU A 100 13.76 -9.26 -5.03
N ALA A 101 14.32 -8.85 -6.16
CA ALA A 101 15.53 -9.47 -6.74
C ALA A 101 16.84 -9.16 -5.99
N VAL A 102 16.79 -8.32 -4.94
CA VAL A 102 17.95 -7.91 -4.14
C VAL A 102 18.03 -8.68 -2.81
N CYS A 103 17.09 -9.59 -2.56
CA CYS A 103 17.08 -10.49 -1.39
C CYS A 103 17.71 -11.85 -1.69
#